data_AF-A0A965PFW2-F1
#
_entry.id   AF-A0A965PFW2-F1
#
_cell.length_a   1.000
_cell.length_b   1.000
_cell.length_c   1.000
_cell.angle_alpha   90.00
_cell.angle_beta   90.00
_cell.angle_gamma   90.00
#
_symmetry.space_group_name_H-M   'P 1'
#
loop_
_entity.id
_entity.type
_entity.pdbx_description
1 polymer ?
#
loop_
_entity_poly.entity_id
_entity_poly.type
_entity_poly.pdbx_seq_one_letter_code
_entity_poly.pdbx_strand_id
1 'polypeptide(L)'
;ALEVTYAIHPSGSADGINKAVQYQKAFARLQLLGNNPMINQAALLKSVLEIDDPSLVQRLITDPKLEEMDQAEDQANENLILESGFPALVRPSDNHKAHLKVMLDRIEFLSQSGGGSPVAMQRYREHLEQHLLALGQTDKNLERQIRRELSERAKAMEGQMQAQVPQGTITTENLPSGQGV
;
A
#
# COMPACT_ATOMS: atom_id res chain seq x y z
N ALA A 1 -58.44 4.91 8.60
CA ALA A 1 -58.48 3.44 8.47
C ALA A 1 -57.17 3.02 7.83
N LEU A 2 -56.28 2.41 8.62
CA LEU A 2 -54.96 1.92 8.21
C LEU A 2 -55.10 0.42 7.91
N GLU A 3 -55.02 0.05 6.65
CA GLU A 3 -54.72 -1.34 6.26
C GLU A 3 -53.89 -1.31 4.98
N VAL A 4 -52.58 -1.33 5.19
CA VAL A 4 -51.57 -1.43 4.13
C VAL A 4 -51.62 -2.86 3.61
N THR A 5 -52.04 -3.01 2.35
CA THR A 5 -52.07 -4.28 1.62
C THR A 5 -50.65 -4.77 1.36
N TYR A 6 -50.00 -5.37 2.36
CA TYR A 6 -48.86 -6.26 2.15
C TYR A 6 -49.39 -7.60 1.62
N ALA A 7 -49.75 -7.64 0.34
CA ALA A 7 -49.97 -8.88 -0.36
C ALA A 7 -48.59 -9.54 -0.60
N ILE A 8 -48.19 -10.43 0.32
CA ILE A 8 -47.13 -11.38 0.02
C ILE A 8 -47.69 -12.31 -1.05
N HIS A 9 -47.13 -12.25 -2.26
CA HIS A 9 -47.42 -13.23 -3.31
C HIS A 9 -46.48 -14.43 -3.10
N PRO A 10 -46.95 -15.57 -2.56
CA PRO A 10 -46.13 -16.78 -2.54
C PRO A 10 -45.92 -17.23 -3.98
N SER A 11 -44.71 -17.09 -4.51
CA SER A 11 -44.36 -17.73 -5.78
C SER A 11 -44.25 -19.24 -5.53
N GLY A 12 -45.20 -20.01 -6.06
CA GLY A 12 -45.20 -21.48 -6.01
C GLY A 12 -44.12 -22.15 -6.87
N SER A 13 -43.11 -21.41 -7.33
CA SER A 13 -41.96 -21.99 -8.02
C SER A 13 -41.04 -22.66 -7.01
N ALA A 14 -40.74 -23.94 -7.24
CA ALA A 14 -39.81 -24.75 -6.43
C ALA A 14 -38.42 -24.10 -6.21
N ASP A 15 -38.10 -23.07 -7.01
CA ASP A 15 -36.90 -22.25 -6.92
C ASP A 15 -36.75 -21.49 -5.59
N GLY A 16 -37.84 -21.19 -4.86
CA GLY A 16 -37.75 -20.49 -3.56
C GLY A 16 -37.36 -21.37 -2.37
N ILE A 17 -37.46 -22.70 -2.49
CA ILE A 17 -37.41 -23.63 -1.34
C ILE A 17 -36.08 -24.39 -1.27
N ASN A 18 -35.40 -24.60 -2.39
CA ASN A 18 -34.18 -25.41 -2.43
C ASN A 18 -32.91 -24.55 -2.56
N LYS A 19 -32.31 -24.19 -1.42
CA LYS A 19 -31.02 -23.48 -1.34
C LYS A 19 -29.92 -24.17 -2.15
N ALA A 20 -29.91 -25.51 -2.22
CA ALA A 20 -28.89 -26.23 -2.99
C ALA A 20 -29.04 -25.97 -4.50
N VAL A 21 -30.27 -25.92 -5.02
CA VAL A 21 -30.54 -25.59 -6.42
C VAL A 21 -30.21 -24.13 -6.72
N GLN A 22 -30.52 -23.21 -5.81
CA GLN A 22 -30.16 -21.79 -5.96
C GLN A 22 -28.64 -21.61 -5.97
N TYR A 23 -27.92 -22.29 -5.07
CA TYR A 23 -26.47 -22.27 -5.01
C TYR A 23 -25.85 -22.83 -6.29
N GLN A 24 -26.35 -23.97 -6.78
CA GLN A 24 -25.90 -24.55 -8.06
C GLN A 24 -26.09 -23.59 -9.23
N LYS A 25 -27.25 -22.90 -9.31
CA LYS A 25 -27.52 -21.90 -10.36
C LYS A 25 -26.57 -20.70 -10.25
N ALA A 26 -26.32 -20.20 -9.05
CA ALA A 26 -25.44 -19.05 -8.83
C ALA A 26 -23.97 -19.41 -9.11
N PHE A 27 -23.52 -20.58 -8.68
CA PHE A 27 -22.18 -21.09 -8.96
C PHE A 27 -21.96 -21.32 -10.46
N ALA A 28 -22.95 -21.89 -11.17
CA ALA A 28 -22.89 -22.03 -12.61
C ALA A 28 -22.79 -20.66 -13.32
N ARG A 29 -23.51 -19.64 -12.82
CA ARG A 29 -23.39 -18.27 -13.33
C ARG A 29 -21.99 -17.69 -13.10
N LEU A 30 -21.39 -17.92 -11.92
CA LEU A 30 -20.03 -17.50 -11.60
C LEU A 30 -19.01 -18.14 -12.55
N GLN A 31 -19.15 -19.44 -12.83
CA GLN A 31 -18.26 -20.13 -13.77
C GLN A 31 -18.39 -19.62 -15.20
N LEU A 32 -19.62 -19.36 -15.66
CA LEU A 32 -19.87 -18.93 -17.04
C LEU A 32 -19.48 -17.47 -17.30
N LEU A 33 -19.72 -16.59 -16.32
CA LEU A 33 -19.52 -15.14 -16.46
C LEU A 33 -18.23 -14.64 -15.81
N GLY A 34 -17.48 -15.53 -15.16
CA GLY A 34 -16.18 -15.24 -14.56
C GLY A 34 -15.21 -14.71 -15.61
N ASN A 35 -14.39 -13.74 -15.21
CA ASN A 35 -13.38 -13.08 -16.06
C ASN A 35 -13.94 -12.31 -17.27
N ASN A 36 -15.26 -12.17 -17.40
CA ASN A 36 -15.85 -11.33 -18.44
C ASN A 36 -15.71 -9.84 -18.03
N PRO A 37 -14.97 -9.02 -18.79
CA PRO A 37 -14.73 -7.62 -18.44
C PRO A 37 -16.00 -6.75 -18.50
N MET A 38 -17.06 -7.21 -19.18
CA MET A 38 -18.35 -6.52 -19.25
C MET A 38 -19.24 -6.78 -18.02
N ILE A 39 -18.86 -7.72 -17.16
CA ILE A 39 -19.65 -8.13 -16.00
C ILE A 39 -19.01 -7.60 -14.73
N ASN A 40 -19.82 -7.02 -13.84
CA ASN A 40 -19.39 -6.65 -12.51
C ASN A 40 -19.09 -7.92 -11.68
N GLN A 41 -17.82 -8.28 -11.60
CA GLN A 41 -17.35 -9.50 -10.93
C GLN A 41 -17.61 -9.48 -9.42
N ALA A 42 -17.54 -8.30 -8.78
CA ALA A 42 -17.83 -8.17 -7.35
C ALA A 42 -19.30 -8.46 -7.04
N ALA A 43 -20.22 -7.94 -7.85
CA ALA A 43 -21.65 -8.23 -7.72
C ALA A 43 -21.97 -9.71 -8.02
N LEU A 44 -21.26 -10.31 -8.97
CA LEU A 44 -21.39 -11.73 -9.29
C LEU A 44 -20.95 -12.63 -8.13
N LEU A 45 -19.77 -12.38 -7.55
CA LEU A 45 -19.27 -13.08 -6.37
C LEU A 45 -20.19 -12.91 -5.16
N LYS A 46 -20.65 -11.67 -4.92
CA LYS A 46 -21.64 -11.35 -3.88
C LYS A 46 -22.90 -12.22 -4.00
N SER A 47 -23.43 -12.38 -5.21
CA SER A 47 -24.63 -13.18 -5.42
C SER A 47 -24.49 -14.67 -5.06
N VAL A 48 -23.27 -15.22 -5.10
CA VAL A 48 -22.99 -16.60 -4.66
C VAL A 48 -22.89 -16.66 -3.15
N LEU A 49 -22.13 -15.72 -2.54
CA LEU A 49 -21.92 -15.67 -1.09
C LEU A 49 -23.23 -15.42 -0.32
N GLU A 50 -24.13 -14.59 -0.85
CA GLU A 50 -25.43 -14.30 -0.22
C GLU A 50 -26.34 -15.54 -0.11
N ILE A 51 -26.21 -16.51 -1.01
CA ILE A 51 -27.02 -17.74 -0.97
C ILE A 51 -26.48 -18.72 0.09
N ASP A 52 -25.16 -18.73 0.29
CA ASP A 52 -24.47 -19.58 1.26
C ASP A 52 -24.56 -19.00 2.68
N ASP A 53 -23.86 -17.88 2.91
CA ASP A 53 -23.86 -17.13 4.18
C ASP A 53 -23.69 -15.62 3.91
N PRO A 54 -24.76 -14.80 4.07
CA PRO A 54 -24.69 -13.35 3.87
C PRO A 54 -23.63 -12.64 4.72
N SER A 55 -23.24 -13.19 5.88
CA SER A 55 -22.21 -12.59 6.73
C SER A 55 -20.81 -12.68 6.13
N LEU A 56 -20.60 -13.55 5.13
CA LEU A 56 -19.34 -13.65 4.40
C LEU A 56 -19.16 -12.49 3.41
N VAL A 57 -20.24 -11.87 2.92
CA VAL A 57 -20.14 -10.75 1.98
C VAL A 57 -19.35 -9.59 2.59
N GLN A 58 -19.66 -9.21 3.84
CA GLN A 58 -18.93 -8.15 4.54
C GLN A 58 -17.51 -8.53 4.93
N ARG A 59 -17.22 -9.84 5.06
CA ARG A 59 -15.91 -10.34 5.50
C ARG A 59 -14.95 -10.62 4.35
N LEU A 60 -15.45 -10.99 3.18
CA LEU A 60 -14.65 -11.48 2.06
C LEU A 60 -14.65 -10.55 0.84
N ILE A 61 -15.66 -9.68 0.69
CA ILE A 61 -15.70 -8.74 -0.44
C ILE A 61 -15.19 -7.40 0.04
N THR A 62 -13.98 -7.06 -0.40
CA THR A 62 -13.38 -5.74 -0.22
C THR A 62 -13.28 -5.06 -1.58
N ASP A 63 -13.50 -3.74 -1.62
CA ASP A 63 -13.19 -2.96 -2.81
C ASP A 63 -11.66 -2.79 -2.90
N PRO A 64 -11.00 -3.26 -3.98
CA PRO A 64 -9.55 -3.16 -4.11
C PRO A 64 -9.03 -1.71 -4.01
N LYS A 65 -9.82 -0.71 -4.41
CA LYS A 65 -9.43 0.69 -4.26
C LYS A 65 -9.50 1.16 -2.82
N LEU A 66 -10.50 0.68 -2.07
CA LEU A 66 -10.62 0.99 -0.65
C LEU A 66 -9.46 0.35 0.11
N GLU A 67 -9.15 -0.91 -0.19
CA GLU A 67 -7.98 -1.59 0.41
C GLU A 67 -6.66 -0.87 0.10
N GLU A 68 -6.46 -0.38 -1.13
CA GLU A 68 -5.28 0.42 -1.46
C GLU A 68 -5.23 1.73 -0.66
N MET A 69 -6.37 2.40 -0.46
CA MET A 69 -6.47 3.62 0.35
C MET A 69 -6.22 3.36 1.83
N ASP A 70 -6.79 2.29 2.40
CA ASP A 70 -6.60 1.89 3.79
C ASP A 70 -5.11 1.59 4.06
N GLN A 71 -4.46 0.86 3.15
CA GLN A 71 -3.03 0.56 3.25
C GLN A 71 -2.14 1.80 3.11
N ALA A 72 -2.56 2.78 2.32
CA ALA A 72 -1.87 4.06 2.23
C ALA A 72 -2.01 4.88 3.53
N GLU A 73 -3.19 4.86 4.16
CA GLU A 73 -3.43 5.51 5.46
C GLU A 73 -2.63 4.83 6.58
N ASP A 74 -2.62 3.50 6.63
CA ASP A 74 -1.82 2.73 7.59
C ASP A 74 -0.34 3.11 7.50
N GLN A 75 0.25 3.12 6.29
CA GLN A 75 1.64 3.54 6.11
C GLN A 75 1.86 5.02 6.49
N ALA A 76 0.88 5.90 6.24
CA ALA A 76 0.97 7.30 6.64
C ALA A 76 1.01 7.45 8.18
N ASN A 77 0.25 6.63 8.90
CA ASN A 77 0.32 6.56 10.36
C ASN A 77 1.65 5.98 10.84
N GLU A 78 2.16 4.94 10.19
CA GLU A 78 3.47 4.36 10.49
C GLU A 78 4.61 5.36 10.27
N ASN A 79 4.52 6.23 9.27
CA ASN A 79 5.50 7.31 9.06
C ASN A 79 5.65 8.19 10.32
N LEU A 80 4.56 8.50 11.03
CA LEU A 80 4.62 9.27 12.27
C LEU A 80 5.41 8.53 13.37
N ILE A 81 5.27 7.21 13.43
CA ILE A 81 6.00 6.34 14.37
C ILE A 81 7.49 6.32 14.02
N LEU A 82 7.82 6.13 12.74
CA LEU A 82 9.19 6.11 12.23
C LEU A 82 9.89 7.46 12.44
N GLU A 83 9.20 8.56 12.16
CA GLU A 83 9.68 9.93 12.36
C GLU A 83 9.92 10.25 13.84
N SER A 84 9.11 9.67 14.73
CA SER A 84 9.32 9.71 16.19
C SER A 84 10.48 8.82 16.66
N GLY A 85 11.10 8.05 15.76
CA GLY A 85 12.27 7.22 16.01
C GLY A 85 11.98 5.79 16.48
N PHE A 86 10.71 5.39 16.51
CA PHE A 86 10.29 4.04 16.88
C PHE A 86 10.17 3.16 15.63
N PRO A 87 10.42 1.84 15.74
CA PRO A 87 10.13 0.91 14.65
C PRO A 87 8.61 0.70 14.50
N ALA A 88 8.12 0.62 13.26
CA ALA A 88 6.78 0.16 12.95
C ALA A 88 6.80 -1.36 12.65
N LEU A 89 5.66 -2.03 12.82
CA LEU A 89 5.54 -3.47 12.60
C LEU A 89 5.05 -3.75 11.17
N VAL A 90 5.87 -4.40 10.35
CA VAL A 90 5.43 -4.95 9.06
C VAL A 90 4.66 -6.24 9.28
N ARG A 91 3.42 -6.31 8.77
CA ARG A 91 2.56 -7.51 8.86
C ARG A 91 2.54 -8.25 7.53
N PRO A 92 2.45 -9.60 7.55
CA PRO A 92 2.34 -10.37 6.31
C PRO A 92 1.11 -10.06 5.45
N SER A 93 0.08 -9.46 6.05
CA SER A 93 -1.16 -9.07 5.38
C SER A 93 -1.07 -7.72 4.66
N ASP A 94 -0.01 -6.94 4.88
CA ASP A 94 0.08 -5.60 4.32
C ASP A 94 0.20 -5.65 2.79
N ASN A 95 -0.39 -4.68 2.13
CA ASN A 95 -0.08 -4.40 0.74
C ASN A 95 1.27 -3.70 0.67
N HIS A 96 2.35 -4.48 0.67
CA HIS A 96 3.73 -3.97 0.68
C HIS A 96 4.04 -3.01 -0.47
N LYS A 97 3.36 -3.16 -1.62
CA LYS A 97 3.53 -2.23 -2.73
C LYS A 97 2.94 -0.84 -2.41
N ALA A 98 1.75 -0.79 -1.81
CA ALA A 98 1.13 0.47 -1.39
C ALA A 98 1.96 1.17 -0.31
N HIS A 99 2.44 0.40 0.68
CA HIS A 99 3.32 0.88 1.75
C HIS A 99 4.63 1.46 1.20
N LEU A 100 5.33 0.72 0.33
CA LEU A 100 6.56 1.20 -0.31
C LEU A 100 6.34 2.52 -1.06
N LYS A 101 5.24 2.67 -1.79
CA LYS A 101 4.93 3.90 -2.52
C LYS A 101 4.80 5.10 -1.57
N VAL A 102 3.94 5.00 -0.56
CA VAL A 102 3.67 6.10 0.39
C VAL A 102 4.93 6.48 1.19
N MET A 103 5.72 5.48 1.59
CA MET A 103 6.96 5.71 2.31
C MET A 103 8.01 6.40 1.43
N LEU A 104 8.16 6.02 0.16
CA LEU A 104 9.09 6.68 -0.77
C LEU A 104 8.68 8.11 -1.06
N ASP A 105 7.39 8.37 -1.28
CA ASP A 105 6.85 9.72 -1.45
C ASP A 105 7.16 10.58 -0.21
N ARG A 106 7.06 10.00 1.00
CA ARG A 106 7.40 10.69 2.24
C ARG A 106 8.89 10.97 2.39
N ILE A 107 9.75 10.00 2.07
CA ILE A 107 11.22 10.19 2.10
C ILE A 107 11.64 11.29 1.13
N GLU A 108 11.06 11.32 -0.07
CA GLU A 108 11.30 12.37 -1.06
C GLU A 108 10.86 13.75 -0.54
N PHE A 109 9.65 13.83 0.03
CA PHE A 109 9.17 15.06 0.67
C PHE A 109 10.11 15.55 1.79
N LEU A 110 10.56 14.64 2.66
CA LEU A 110 11.51 14.96 3.73
C LEU A 110 12.82 15.48 3.15
N SER A 111 13.36 14.82 2.11
CA SER A 111 14.58 15.26 1.43
C SER A 111 14.46 16.69 0.88
N GLN A 112 13.32 17.05 0.29
CA GLN A 112 13.05 18.40 -0.20
C GLN A 112 12.83 19.42 0.93
N SER A 113 12.42 18.97 2.12
CA SER A 113 12.09 19.81 3.28
C SER A 113 13.24 19.99 4.28
N GLY A 114 14.48 19.69 3.87
CA GLY A 114 15.67 19.79 4.74
C GLY A 114 16.10 18.48 5.40
N GLY A 115 15.46 17.37 5.03
CA GLY A 115 15.76 16.01 5.49
C GLY A 115 15.01 15.61 6.76
N GLY A 116 14.92 14.29 7.00
CA GLY A 116 14.46 13.73 8.27
C GLY A 116 15.58 13.67 9.31
N SER A 117 15.24 13.45 10.58
CA SER A 117 16.24 13.21 11.61
C SER A 117 17.08 11.95 11.29
N PRO A 118 18.35 11.86 11.72
CA PRO A 118 19.16 10.67 11.46
C PRO A 118 18.52 9.36 11.97
N VAL A 119 17.83 9.45 13.11
CA VAL A 119 17.10 8.31 13.69
C VAL A 119 15.91 7.95 12.81
N ALA A 120 15.09 8.91 12.39
CA ALA A 120 13.97 8.67 11.49
C ALA A 120 14.43 8.04 10.17
N MET A 121 15.49 8.57 9.56
CA MET A 121 16.04 8.03 8.32
C MET A 121 16.61 6.62 8.47
N GLN A 122 17.10 6.26 9.66
CA GLN A 122 17.47 4.87 9.97
C GLN A 122 16.22 3.98 10.05
N ARG A 123 15.14 4.44 10.72
CA ARG A 123 13.87 3.71 10.81
C ARG A 123 13.22 3.49 9.45
N TYR A 124 13.23 4.50 8.59
CA TYR A 124 12.78 4.36 7.21
C TYR A 124 13.56 3.30 6.45
N ARG A 125 14.88 3.25 6.57
CA ARG A 125 15.71 2.23 5.89
C ARG A 125 15.39 0.82 6.39
N GLU A 126 15.23 0.64 7.69
CA GLU A 126 14.87 -0.65 8.29
C GLU A 126 13.47 -1.12 7.85
N HIS A 127 12.48 -0.23 7.93
CA HIS A 127 11.09 -0.50 7.54
C HIS A 127 10.97 -0.82 6.05
N LEU A 128 11.67 -0.05 5.22
CA LEU A 128 11.75 -0.27 3.77
C LEU A 128 12.31 -1.63 3.43
N GLU A 129 13.38 -2.05 4.09
CA GLU A 129 13.97 -3.37 3.85
C GLU A 129 13.02 -4.50 4.24
N GLN A 130 12.27 -4.34 5.34
CA GLN A 130 11.26 -5.33 5.76
C GLN A 130 10.15 -5.48 4.73
N HIS A 131 9.61 -4.38 4.19
CA HIS A 131 8.61 -4.45 3.13
C HIS A 131 9.15 -5.03 1.83
N LEU A 132 10.40 -4.74 1.45
CA LEU A 132 11.02 -5.36 0.28
C LEU A 132 11.20 -6.86 0.47
N LEU A 133 11.69 -7.30 1.62
CA LEU A 133 11.85 -8.73 1.92
C LEU A 133 10.50 -9.45 1.87
N ALA A 134 9.45 -8.85 2.44
CA ALA A 134 8.12 -9.43 2.44
C ALA A 134 7.50 -9.43 1.03
N LEU A 135 7.68 -8.35 0.25
CA LEU A 135 7.29 -8.32 -1.16
C LEU A 135 8.02 -9.38 -1.98
N GLY A 136 9.31 -9.64 -1.72
CA GLY A 136 10.06 -10.70 -2.39
C GLY A 136 9.54 -12.13 -2.12
N GLN A 137 8.67 -12.31 -1.11
CA GLN A 137 8.01 -13.60 -0.88
C GLN A 137 6.83 -13.81 -1.85
N THR A 138 6.19 -12.74 -2.30
CA THR A 138 5.00 -12.79 -3.17
C THR A 138 5.31 -12.40 -4.62
N ASP A 139 6.16 -11.40 -4.86
CA ASP A 139 6.59 -10.91 -6.17
C ASP A 139 8.08 -10.51 -6.21
N LYS A 140 8.94 -11.50 -6.50
CA LYS A 140 10.40 -11.31 -6.63
C LYS A 140 10.81 -10.39 -7.78
N ASN A 141 10.02 -10.31 -8.85
CA ASN A 141 10.40 -9.49 -10.00
C ASN A 141 10.19 -8.03 -9.66
N LEU A 142 9.05 -7.70 -9.05
CA LEU A 142 8.75 -6.36 -8.59
C LEU A 142 9.70 -5.91 -7.48
N GLU A 143 10.00 -6.78 -6.50
CA GLU A 143 11.02 -6.48 -5.47
C GLU A 143 12.36 -6.07 -6.11
N ARG A 144 12.87 -6.87 -7.06
CA ARG A 144 14.13 -6.58 -7.75
C ARG A 144 14.07 -5.28 -8.54
N GLN A 145 12.95 -4.98 -9.17
CA GLN A 145 12.74 -3.73 -9.90
C GLN A 145 12.83 -2.53 -8.93
N ILE A 146 12.11 -2.57 -7.81
CA ILE A 146 12.11 -1.48 -6.83
C ILE A 146 13.51 -1.29 -6.23
N ARG A 147 14.23 -2.38 -5.91
CA ARG A 147 15.62 -2.29 -5.43
C ARG A 147 16.55 -1.61 -6.43
N ARG A 148 16.39 -1.87 -7.73
CA ARG A 148 17.16 -1.20 -8.78
C ARG A 148 16.86 0.29 -8.81
N GLU A 149 15.58 0.65 -8.81
CA GLU A 149 15.15 2.05 -8.79
C GLU A 149 15.71 2.80 -7.58
N LEU A 150 15.69 2.20 -6.40
CA LEU A 150 16.27 2.79 -5.19
C LEU A 150 17.78 3.00 -5.30
N SER A 151 18.50 2.02 -5.87
CA SER A 151 19.94 2.16 -6.12
C SER A 151 20.26 3.28 -7.12
N GLU A 152 19.44 3.43 -8.16
CA GLU A 152 19.59 4.49 -9.16
C GLU A 152 19.31 5.88 -8.55
N ARG A 153 18.24 6.01 -7.77
CA ARG A 153 17.92 7.25 -7.03
C ARG A 153 19.03 7.63 -6.05
N ALA A 154 19.59 6.67 -5.32
CA ALA A 154 20.70 6.90 -4.40
C ALA A 154 21.94 7.46 -5.13
N LYS A 155 22.33 6.85 -6.26
CA LYS A 155 23.44 7.33 -7.09
C LYS A 155 23.20 8.73 -7.64
N ALA A 156 21.97 9.03 -8.06
CA ALA A 156 21.61 10.36 -8.56
C ALA A 156 21.75 11.43 -7.47
N MET A 157 21.33 11.14 -6.24
CA MET A 157 21.48 12.06 -5.09
C MET A 157 22.95 12.29 -4.72
N GLU A 158 23.79 11.25 -4.72
CA GLU A 158 25.23 11.38 -4.46
C GLU A 158 25.92 12.26 -5.51
N GLY A 159 25.57 12.09 -6.80
CA GLY A 159 26.09 12.90 -7.89
C GLY A 159 25.70 14.39 -7.78
N GLN A 160 24.48 14.67 -7.31
CA GLN A 160 24.03 16.05 -7.04
C GLN A 160 24.75 16.66 -5.84
N MET A 161 24.96 15.91 -4.75
CA MET A 161 25.72 16.39 -3.59
C MET A 161 27.18 16.69 -3.93
N GLN A 162 27.84 15.86 -4.74
CA GLN A 162 29.24 16.10 -5.15
C GLN A 162 29.38 17.32 -6.07
N ALA A 163 28.39 17.61 -6.92
CA ALA A 163 28.40 18.79 -7.78
C ALA A 163 28.16 20.12 -7.03
N GLN A 164 27.67 20.04 -5.79
CA GLN A 164 27.24 21.20 -5.01
C GLN A 164 28.20 21.57 -3.87
N VAL A 165 29.35 20.88 -3.74
CA VAL A 165 30.48 21.32 -2.90
C VAL A 165 31.25 22.38 -3.69
N PRO A 166 31.10 23.69 -3.41
CA PRO A 166 31.97 24.68 -4.01
C PRO A 166 33.36 24.46 -3.41
N GLN A 167 34.40 24.45 -4.26
CA GLN A 167 35.78 24.65 -3.83
C GLN A 167 35.85 25.98 -3.06
N GLY A 168 35.63 25.93 -1.76
CA GLY A 168 36.01 26.97 -0.83
C GLY A 168 37.53 26.98 -0.76
N THR A 169 38.12 27.88 -1.55
CA THR A 169 39.53 28.21 -1.58
C THR A 169 40.06 28.34 -0.15
N ILE A 170 41.00 27.46 0.22
CA ILE A 170 41.86 27.66 1.37
C ILE A 170 42.78 28.82 1.00
N THR A 171 42.46 30.04 1.39
CA THR A 171 43.48 31.09 1.54
C THR A 171 44.04 30.96 2.94
N THR A 172 45.12 30.17 3.06
CA THR A 172 46.08 30.32 4.14
C THR A 172 46.59 31.77 4.10
N GLU A 173 46.02 32.65 4.92
CA GLU A 173 46.67 33.90 5.27
C GLU A 173 47.96 33.55 6.01
N ASN A 174 49.07 33.74 5.30
CA ASN A 174 50.40 33.89 5.87
C ASN A 174 50.34 34.92 7.00
N LEU A 175 50.45 34.49 8.25
CA LEU A 175 50.90 35.38 9.31
C LEU A 175 52.38 35.69 9.06
N PRO A 176 52.77 36.98 8.90
CA PRO A 176 54.17 37.33 8.86
C PRO A 176 54.74 37.23 10.28
N SER A 177 55.73 36.36 10.42
CA SER A 177 56.65 36.31 11.53
C SER A 177 57.65 37.48 11.45
N GLY A 178 57.71 38.28 12.52
CA GLY A 178 58.74 39.31 12.77
C GLY A 178 58.11 40.56 13.40
N GLN A 179 58.69 41.27 14.37
CA GLN A 179 59.99 41.32 15.04
C GLN A 179 59.72 42.12 16.34
N GLY A 180 60.17 41.65 17.52
CA GLY A 180 61.16 42.34 18.34
C GLY A 180 60.94 43.85 18.56
N VAL A 181 60.50 44.26 19.77
CA VAL A 181 61.24 45.02 20.80
C VAL A 181 60.58 44.74 22.15
#